data_AF-A0A838S2G2-F1
#
_entry.id   AF-A0A838S2G2-F1
#
_cell.length_a   1.000
_cell.length_b   1.000
_cell.length_c   1.000
_cell.angle_alpha   90.00
_cell.angle_beta   90.00
_cell.angle_gamma   90.00
#
_symmetry.space_group_name_H-M   'P 1'
#
loop_
_entity.id
_entity.type
_entity.pdbx_description
1 polymer ?
#
loop_
_entity_poly.entity_id
_entity_poly.type
_entity_poly.pdbx_seq_one_letter_code
_entity_poly.pdbx_strand_id
1 'polypeptide(L)'
;MPRRVLAAAVTLPVLLVAAVLLASVLVRGQGPGPLPLAPVPAPEATSPECAALVAALPEDIDTGEIDADGGQLDRRPIADPAPAGTAAWGDPPVVLRCGLGRPAELTVSSRLLA
;
A
#
# COMPACT_ATOMS: atom_id res chain seq x y z
N MET A 1 -0.10 23.73 -50.04
CA MET A 1 -0.73 22.99 -48.92
C MET A 1 -1.34 23.98 -47.95
N PRO A 2 -2.61 23.82 -47.52
CA PRO A 2 -3.27 24.82 -46.69
C PRO A 2 -2.57 24.87 -45.33
N ARG A 3 -2.08 26.05 -44.92
CA ARG A 3 -1.47 26.27 -43.59
C ARG A 3 -2.31 25.72 -42.43
N ARG A 4 -3.63 25.65 -42.62
CA ARG A 4 -4.60 25.06 -41.68
C ARG A 4 -4.39 23.57 -41.43
N VAL A 5 -3.99 22.80 -42.46
CA VAL A 5 -3.75 21.35 -42.34
C VAL A 5 -2.47 21.09 -41.56
N LEU A 6 -1.42 21.87 -41.80
CA LEU A 6 -0.16 21.80 -41.03
C LEU A 6 -0.36 22.20 -39.57
N ALA A 7 -1.14 23.25 -39.31
CA ALA A 7 -1.47 23.65 -37.94
C ALA A 7 -2.23 22.54 -37.20
N ALA A 8 -3.28 21.97 -37.81
CA ALA A 8 -4.04 20.87 -37.21
C ALA A 8 -3.20 19.61 -36.96
N ALA A 9 -2.29 19.29 -37.88
CA ALA A 9 -1.40 18.14 -37.75
C ALA A 9 -0.43 18.24 -36.56
N VAL A 10 -0.10 19.46 -36.11
CA VAL A 10 0.75 19.69 -34.94
C VAL A 10 -0.07 19.91 -33.67
N THR A 11 -1.18 20.66 -33.74
CA THR A 11 -1.96 20.98 -32.55
C THR A 11 -2.65 19.76 -31.95
N LEU A 12 -3.17 18.86 -32.79
CA LEU A 12 -3.86 17.66 -32.32
C LEU A 12 -2.97 16.72 -31.48
N PRO A 13 -1.78 16.30 -31.93
CA PRO A 13 -0.92 15.44 -31.11
C PRO A 13 -0.43 16.15 -29.85
N VAL A 14 -0.12 17.46 -29.92
CA VAL A 14 0.31 18.23 -28.74
C VAL A 14 -0.79 18.28 -27.68
N LEU A 15 -2.04 18.54 -28.08
CA LEU A 15 -3.19 18.52 -27.18
C LEU A 15 -3.40 17.13 -26.56
N LEU A 16 -3.27 16.07 -27.36
CA LEU A 16 -3.43 14.71 -26.88
C LEU A 16 -2.36 14.34 -25.84
N VAL A 17 -1.09 14.69 -26.09
CA VAL A 17 -0.01 14.47 -25.12
C VAL A 17 -0.26 15.25 -23.83
N ALA A 18 -0.64 16.52 -23.92
CA ALA A 18 -0.94 17.33 -22.74
C ALA A 18 -2.10 16.74 -21.91
N ALA A 19 -3.16 16.28 -22.57
CA ALA A 19 -4.29 15.63 -21.91
C ALA A 19 -3.88 14.33 -21.20
N VAL A 20 -3.06 13.50 -21.84
CA VAL A 20 -2.55 12.25 -21.23
C VAL A 20 -1.65 12.53 -20.03
N LEU A 21 -0.77 13.53 -20.13
CA LEU A 21 0.08 13.94 -19.00
C LEU A 21 -0.75 14.42 -17.81
N LEU A 22 -1.76 15.27 -18.07
CA LEU A 22 -2.67 15.74 -17.02
C LEU A 22 -3.45 14.57 -16.39
N ALA A 23 -4.02 13.68 -17.20
CA ALA A 23 -4.71 12.49 -16.72
C ALA A 23 -3.79 11.60 -15.87
N SER A 24 -2.53 11.42 -16.29
CA SER A 24 -1.55 10.60 -15.57
C SER A 24 -1.26 11.17 -14.18
N VAL A 25 -1.13 12.49 -14.04
CA VAL A 25 -0.91 13.13 -12.73
C VAL A 25 -2.14 12.94 -11.82
N LEU A 26 -3.35 13.12 -12.36
CA LEU A 26 -4.59 12.94 -11.61
C LEU A 26 -4.77 11.50 -11.12
N VAL A 27 -4.46 10.51 -11.96
CA VAL A 27 -4.58 9.10 -11.60
C VAL A 27 -3.52 8.69 -10.57
N ARG A 28 -2.27 9.15 -10.70
CA ARG A 28 -1.20 8.81 -9.74
C ARG A 28 -1.42 9.39 -8.34
N GLY A 29 -2.18 10.47 -8.20
CA GLY A 29 -2.55 11.04 -6.91
C GLY A 29 -3.63 10.24 -6.16
N GLN A 30 -4.29 9.29 -6.83
CA GLN A 30 -5.19 8.35 -6.18
C GLN A 30 -4.31 7.22 -5.63
N GLY A 31 -3.94 7.32 -4.35
CA GLY A 31 -3.13 6.30 -3.68
C GLY A 31 -3.72 4.89 -3.83
N PRO A 32 -2.94 3.85 -3.51
CA PRO A 32 -3.36 2.48 -3.69
C PRO A 32 -4.68 2.23 -2.93
N GLY A 33 -5.66 1.63 -3.62
CA GLY A 33 -6.96 1.34 -3.03
C GLY A 33 -6.87 0.34 -1.85
N PRO A 34 -7.99 0.09 -1.15
CA PRO A 34 -8.02 -0.79 0.01
C PRO A 34 -7.38 -2.15 -0.26
N LEU A 35 -6.53 -2.60 0.67
CA LEU A 35 -5.75 -3.83 0.53
C LEU A 35 -6.60 -5.06 0.87
N PRO A 36 -6.86 -5.99 -0.07
CA PRO A 36 -7.49 -7.25 0.27
C PRO A 36 -6.52 -8.11 1.09
N LEU A 37 -6.97 -8.56 2.25
CA LEU A 37 -6.20 -9.47 3.12
C LEU A 37 -6.94 -10.78 3.28
N ALA A 38 -6.27 -11.88 2.95
CA ALA A 38 -6.78 -13.21 3.26
C ALA A 38 -6.86 -13.43 4.79
N PRO A 39 -7.92 -14.06 5.31
CA PRO A 39 -7.97 -14.45 6.71
C PRO A 39 -6.92 -15.53 6.99
N VAL A 40 -6.22 -15.39 8.11
CA VAL A 40 -5.22 -16.34 8.60
C VAL A 40 -5.58 -16.64 10.06
N PRO A 41 -5.45 -17.88 10.55
CA PRO A 41 -5.76 -18.21 11.94
C PRO A 41 -4.98 -17.35 12.93
N ALA A 42 -5.71 -16.49 13.65
CA ALA A 42 -5.17 -15.56 14.64
C ALA A 42 -6.09 -15.56 15.88
N PRO A 43 -5.99 -16.59 16.75
CA PRO A 43 -6.93 -16.78 17.85
C PRO A 43 -6.93 -15.61 18.85
N GLU A 44 -5.82 -14.90 18.98
CA GLU A 44 -5.67 -13.76 19.90
C GLU A 44 -5.87 -12.41 19.20
N ALA A 45 -6.34 -12.37 17.95
CA ALA A 45 -6.47 -11.13 17.19
C ALA A 45 -7.43 -10.09 17.81
N THR A 46 -8.38 -10.55 18.62
CA THR A 46 -9.35 -9.71 19.35
C THR A 46 -8.98 -9.51 20.82
N SER A 47 -7.76 -9.89 21.22
CA SER A 47 -7.30 -9.68 22.60
C SER A 47 -7.15 -8.18 22.91
N PRO A 48 -7.23 -7.77 24.19
CA PRO A 48 -7.04 -6.38 24.57
C PRO A 48 -5.64 -5.84 24.19
N GLU A 49 -4.62 -6.70 24.17
CA GLU A 49 -3.26 -6.34 23.76
C GLU A 49 -3.20 -6.00 22.26
N CYS A 50 -3.83 -6.81 21.41
CA CYS A 50 -3.89 -6.52 19.98
C CYS A 50 -4.71 -5.28 19.67
N ALA A 51 -5.81 -5.05 20.39
CA ALA A 51 -6.59 -3.82 20.26
C ALA A 51 -5.76 -2.58 20.65
N ALA A 52 -5.00 -2.66 21.76
CA ALA A 52 -4.11 -1.59 22.20
C ALA A 52 -2.97 -1.35 21.19
N LEU A 53 -2.37 -2.42 20.63
CA LEU A 53 -1.35 -2.30 19.59
C LEU A 53 -1.90 -1.58 18.38
N VAL A 54 -3.01 -2.04 17.80
CA VAL A 54 -3.60 -1.45 16.59
C VAL A 54 -3.94 0.02 16.80
N ALA A 55 -4.46 0.39 17.97
CA ALA A 55 -4.78 1.78 18.32
C ALA A 55 -3.53 2.67 18.49
N ALA A 56 -2.38 2.10 18.83
CA ALA A 56 -1.11 2.82 19.01
C ALA A 56 -0.26 2.88 17.73
N LEU A 57 -0.67 2.19 16.66
CA LEU A 57 0.10 2.19 15.41
C LEU A 57 0.09 3.57 14.76
N PRO A 58 1.21 3.99 14.14
CA PRO A 58 1.30 5.27 13.47
C PRO A 58 0.49 5.29 12.16
N GLU A 59 0.14 6.48 11.70
CA GLU A 59 -0.45 6.68 10.38
C GLU A 59 0.55 6.44 9.26
N ASP A 60 1.83 6.55 9.53
CA ASP A 60 2.89 6.47 8.55
C ASP A 60 4.12 5.78 9.16
N ILE A 61 4.83 4.97 8.36
CA ILE A 61 6.04 4.26 8.79
C ILE A 61 7.22 4.63 7.90
N ASP A 62 8.39 4.77 8.52
CA ASP A 62 9.66 4.91 7.81
C ASP A 62 10.31 3.51 7.69
N THR A 63 10.56 3.08 6.45
CA THR A 63 11.21 1.80 6.15
C THR A 63 12.74 1.87 6.25
N GLY A 64 13.30 3.08 6.30
CA GLY A 64 14.74 3.32 6.22
C GLY A 64 15.33 3.05 4.82
N GLU A 65 14.50 2.77 3.82
CA GLU A 65 14.93 2.61 2.43
C GLU A 65 15.13 3.98 1.78
N ILE A 66 16.17 4.10 0.94
CA ILE A 66 16.42 5.32 0.16
C ILE A 66 15.78 5.14 -1.22
N ASP A 67 14.47 5.36 -1.29
CA ASP A 67 13.70 5.39 -2.52
C ASP A 67 13.18 6.81 -2.84
N ALA A 68 12.42 6.95 -3.92
CA ALA A 68 11.95 8.24 -4.41
C ALA A 68 11.05 8.99 -3.41
N ASP A 69 10.39 8.25 -2.52
CA ASP A 69 9.49 8.75 -1.50
C ASP A 69 10.16 8.84 -0.11
N GLY A 70 11.47 8.59 -0.04
CA GLY A 70 12.27 8.72 1.18
C GLY A 70 11.99 7.65 2.24
N GLY A 71 11.47 6.49 1.81
CA GLY A 71 11.18 5.33 2.65
C GLY A 71 9.87 5.41 3.43
N GLN A 72 9.09 6.49 3.29
CA GLN A 72 7.86 6.70 4.03
C GLN A 72 6.67 5.97 3.39
N LEU A 73 5.94 5.17 4.17
CA LEU A 73 4.73 4.48 3.74
C LEU A 73 3.52 4.95 4.55
N ASP A 74 2.53 5.52 3.86
CA ASP A 74 1.26 5.93 4.45
C ASP A 74 0.37 4.73 4.77
N ARG A 75 -0.47 4.85 5.81
CA ARG A 75 -1.45 3.84 6.20
C ARG A 75 -2.40 3.57 5.04
N ARG A 76 -2.53 2.29 4.73
CA ARG A 76 -3.40 1.78 3.68
C ARG A 76 -4.64 1.14 4.31
N PRO A 77 -5.85 1.52 3.88
CA PRO A 77 -7.07 0.90 4.38
C PRO A 77 -7.10 -0.58 4.01
N ILE A 78 -7.63 -1.42 4.90
CA ILE A 78 -7.88 -2.84 4.62
C ILE A 78 -9.26 -2.98 3.99
N ALA A 79 -9.39 -3.82 2.97
CA ALA A 79 -10.67 -4.09 2.33
C ALA A 79 -11.60 -4.92 3.24
N ASP A 80 -12.89 -4.64 3.17
CA ASP A 80 -13.89 -5.38 3.94
C ASP A 80 -14.13 -6.80 3.40
N PRO A 81 -14.34 -7.81 4.27
CA PRO A 81 -14.28 -7.72 5.73
C PRO A 81 -12.84 -7.70 6.26
N ALA A 82 -12.49 -6.65 7.02
CA ALA A 82 -11.14 -6.50 7.58
C ALA A 82 -10.89 -7.52 8.72
N PRO A 83 -9.85 -8.36 8.64
CA PRO A 83 -9.50 -9.24 9.75
C PRO A 83 -9.09 -8.44 10.99
N ALA A 84 -9.54 -8.88 12.17
CA ALA A 84 -9.17 -8.24 13.43
C ALA A 84 -7.64 -8.22 13.64
N GLY A 85 -7.14 -7.22 14.34
CA GLY A 85 -5.71 -7.14 14.68
C GLY A 85 -4.79 -6.90 13.47
N THR A 86 -5.29 -6.30 12.38
CA THR A 86 -4.50 -6.04 11.17
C THR A 86 -4.34 -4.56 10.85
N ALA A 87 -3.22 -4.22 10.22
CA ALA A 87 -2.94 -2.90 9.65
C ALA A 87 -2.02 -3.07 8.44
N ALA A 88 -2.05 -2.11 7.51
CA ALA A 88 -1.14 -2.09 6.38
C ALA A 88 -0.72 -0.67 6.01
N TRP A 89 0.39 -0.57 5.28
CA TRP A 89 0.94 0.67 4.76
C TRP A 89 1.44 0.48 3.32
N GLY A 90 1.36 1.54 2.52
CA GLY A 90 2.05 1.65 1.23
C GLY A 90 1.64 0.69 0.11
N ASP A 91 2.40 0.79 -0.98
CA ASP A 91 2.37 -0.10 -2.14
C ASP A 91 3.78 -0.16 -2.75
N PRO A 92 4.52 -1.29 -2.66
CA PRO A 92 4.07 -2.60 -2.18
C PRO A 92 3.72 -2.61 -0.67
N PRO A 93 2.75 -3.42 -0.24
CA PRO A 93 2.19 -3.31 1.10
C PRO A 93 3.08 -3.95 2.16
N VAL A 94 3.29 -3.23 3.26
CA VAL A 94 3.75 -3.80 4.54
C VAL A 94 2.51 -4.13 5.38
N VAL A 95 2.41 -5.36 5.88
CA VAL A 95 1.22 -5.83 6.62
C VAL A 95 1.61 -6.30 8.01
N LEU A 96 0.95 -5.73 9.03
CA LEU A 96 1.02 -6.19 10.41
C LEU A 96 -0.19 -7.06 10.74
N ARG A 97 0.06 -8.20 11.38
CA ARG A 97 -0.97 -9.11 11.90
C ARG A 97 -0.65 -9.48 13.33
N CYS A 98 -1.48 -9.01 14.26
CA CYS A 98 -1.39 -9.36 15.67
C CYS A 98 -2.17 -10.64 15.99
N GLY A 99 -1.76 -11.35 17.03
CA GLY A 99 -2.51 -12.49 17.57
C GLY A 99 -2.39 -13.79 16.77
N LEU A 100 -1.40 -13.89 15.88
CA LEU A 100 -1.05 -15.15 15.22
C LEU A 100 -0.63 -16.20 16.26
N GLY A 101 -1.12 -17.42 16.11
CA GLY A 101 -0.68 -18.54 16.93
C GLY A 101 0.80 -18.87 16.66
N ARG A 102 1.48 -19.44 17.65
CA ARG A 102 2.83 -19.97 17.45
C ARG A 102 2.80 -21.07 16.37
N PRO A 103 3.54 -20.94 15.26
CA PRO A 103 3.66 -22.00 14.27
C PRO A 103 4.21 -23.28 14.92
N ALA A 104 3.66 -24.43 14.54
CA ALA A 104 4.04 -25.71 15.13
C ALA A 104 5.51 -26.08 14.83
N GLU A 105 6.06 -25.52 13.76
CA GLU A 105 7.44 -25.73 13.32
C GLU A 105 8.46 -24.93 14.16
N LEU A 106 8.01 -23.92 14.94
CA LEU A 106 8.89 -23.17 15.85
C LEU A 106 9.09 -23.95 17.16
N THR A 107 10.16 -24.74 17.17
CA THR A 107 10.64 -25.50 18.31
C THR A 107 11.86 -24.82 18.94
N VAL A 108 12.29 -25.30 20.11
CA VAL A 108 13.46 -24.74 20.83
C VAL A 108 14.77 -24.88 20.04
N SER A 109 14.84 -25.84 19.11
CA SER A 109 15.99 -26.08 18.24
C SER A 109 15.87 -25.43 16.86
N SER A 110 14.81 -24.65 16.61
CA SER A 110 14.64 -23.97 15.32
C SER A 110 15.78 -22.97 15.09
N ARG A 111 16.39 -23.02 13.89
CA ARG A 111 17.35 -22.01 13.48
C ARG A 111 16.63 -20.68 13.24
N LEU A 112 17.13 -19.63 13.90
CA LEU A 112 16.79 -18.26 13.54
C LEU A 112 17.58 -17.89 12.28
N LEU A 113 16.95 -17.15 11.37
CA LEU A 113 17.66 -16.50 10.26
C LEU A 113 18.71 -15.56 10.88
N ALA A 114 19.98 -15.83 10.59
CA ALA A 114 21.13 -15.05 11.00
C ALA A 114 21.60 -14.17 9.83
#